data_AF-A0A0W7TIX8-F1
#
_entry.id   AF-A0A0W7TIX8-F1
#
_cell.length_a   1.000
_cell.length_b   1.000
_cell.length_c   1.000
_cell.angle_alpha   90.00
_cell.angle_beta   90.00
_cell.angle_gamma   90.00
#
_symmetry.space_group_name_H-M   'P 1'
#
loop_
_entity.id
_entity.type
_entity.pdbx_description
1 polymer ?
#
loop_
_entity_poly.entity_id
_entity_poly.type
_entity_poly.pdbx_seq_one_letter_code
_entity_poly.pdbx_strand_id
1 'polypeptide(L)'
;MKIADVNPFYYPYKGGIERRMHDTAVRLAAEGHEVTVVTGRLSEDDPEEEKTEGYRIIRLKSRQLKLYNPPYISSKGVGEAVESLDPDVVNFNYRWAPSYTKAMRAYDGKKVFTYHNMWGEGMGIAGALSRINDSRFDSSLRSFDHIIAVSGAVRDDLIARGYPERYVTAVPTCLDRPVEPGSGSGDFALSLGRLVATKGLGVLMEAMKQVDHRLIVCGKGPEEKKLRRLISKYGLEDRVEMRGFVSDEEKRELMGSCRFFVMPSMFESLGLAAEELMRAEGPSSAPTPRPEGDRRRCRGGGPERGCCRPRGCHERPLRGQGKMRGAGQSIGREGEVL
;
A
#
# COMPACT_ATOMS: atom_id res chain seq x y z
N MET A 1 -28.82 -6.84 -2.88
CA MET A 1 -28.21 -7.49 -1.69
C MET A 1 -28.05 -6.47 -0.59
N LYS A 2 -28.03 -6.91 0.67
CA LYS A 2 -27.60 -6.15 1.85
C LYS A 2 -26.09 -6.35 2.06
N ILE A 3 -25.33 -5.27 2.06
CA ILE A 3 -23.87 -5.30 2.14
C ILE A 3 -23.42 -4.47 3.34
N ALA A 4 -22.63 -5.08 4.23
CA ALA A 4 -22.02 -4.38 5.36
C ALA A 4 -20.52 -4.12 5.10
N ASP A 5 -20.16 -2.86 4.86
CA ASP A 5 -18.78 -2.42 4.70
C ASP A 5 -18.20 -2.03 6.07
N VAL A 6 -17.22 -2.77 6.55
CA VAL A 6 -16.70 -2.63 7.91
C VAL A 6 -15.27 -2.09 7.89
N ASN A 7 -15.06 -0.93 8.50
CA ASN A 7 -13.75 -0.30 8.68
C ASN A 7 -13.81 0.63 9.89
N PRO A 8 -12.83 0.63 10.80
CA PRO A 8 -12.88 1.47 12.00
C PRO A 8 -12.75 2.97 11.72
N PHE A 9 -12.29 3.34 10.53
CA PHE A 9 -12.19 4.73 10.09
C PHE A 9 -13.13 4.96 8.91
N TYR A 10 -13.80 6.09 8.88
CA TYR A 10 -14.59 6.51 7.73
C TYR A 10 -14.80 8.01 7.80
N TYR A 11 -15.47 8.59 6.80
CA TYR A 11 -15.72 10.03 6.76
C TYR A 11 -16.34 10.56 8.06
N PRO A 12 -15.80 11.68 8.59
CA PRO A 12 -14.90 12.64 7.92
C PRO A 12 -13.39 12.26 7.92
N TYR A 13 -12.98 11.14 8.51
CA TYR A 13 -11.60 10.66 8.37
C TYR A 13 -11.32 10.22 6.93
N LYS A 14 -10.29 10.81 6.31
CA LYS A 14 -9.95 10.57 4.90
C LYS A 14 -8.65 9.78 4.76
N GLY A 15 -8.70 8.75 3.92
CA GLY A 15 -7.57 7.95 3.49
C GLY A 15 -7.91 7.16 2.22
N GLY A 16 -6.98 6.32 1.76
CA GLY A 16 -7.19 5.53 0.53
C GLY A 16 -8.23 4.44 0.69
N ILE A 17 -8.30 3.82 1.88
CA ILE A 17 -9.30 2.81 2.22
C ILE A 17 -10.69 3.44 2.24
N GLU A 18 -10.83 4.56 2.95
CA GLU A 18 -12.09 5.25 3.15
C GLU A 18 -12.64 5.81 1.83
N ARG A 19 -11.75 6.35 0.97
CA ARG A 19 -12.14 6.79 -0.38
C ARG A 19 -12.63 5.63 -1.23
N ARG A 20 -11.92 4.50 -1.26
CA ARG A 20 -12.38 3.32 -2.02
C ARG A 20 -13.73 2.83 -1.53
N MET A 21 -13.90 2.71 -0.21
CA MET A 21 -15.16 2.27 0.38
C MET A 21 -16.30 3.19 -0.03
N HIS A 22 -16.08 4.50 0.01
CA HIS A 22 -17.04 5.49 -0.47
C HIS A 22 -17.43 5.28 -1.94
N ASP A 23 -16.45 5.27 -2.85
CA ASP A 23 -16.69 5.12 -4.29
C ASP A 23 -17.39 3.77 -4.60
N THR A 24 -17.03 2.71 -3.86
CA THR A 24 -17.66 1.38 -4.01
C THR A 24 -19.10 1.38 -3.48
N ALA A 25 -19.35 2.01 -2.34
CA ALA A 25 -20.67 2.09 -1.71
C ALA A 25 -21.66 2.88 -2.59
N VAL A 26 -21.22 4.02 -3.16
CA VAL A 26 -22.04 4.84 -4.07
C VAL A 26 -22.46 4.03 -5.30
N ARG A 27 -21.52 3.30 -5.93
CA ARG A 27 -21.79 2.48 -7.12
C ARG A 27 -22.73 1.31 -6.82
N LEU A 28 -22.47 0.57 -5.74
CA LEU A 28 -23.34 -0.54 -5.32
C LEU A 28 -24.75 -0.05 -4.96
N ALA A 29 -24.87 1.10 -4.30
CA ALA A 29 -26.16 1.71 -4.02
C ALA A 29 -26.90 2.10 -5.31
N ALA A 30 -26.19 2.66 -6.29
CA ALA A 30 -26.76 3.00 -7.61
C ALA A 30 -27.22 1.76 -8.40
N GLU A 31 -26.59 0.61 -8.18
CA GLU A 31 -27.01 -0.70 -8.72
C GLU A 31 -28.17 -1.35 -7.92
N GLY A 32 -28.69 -0.68 -6.90
CA GLY A 32 -29.85 -1.13 -6.11
C GLY A 32 -29.51 -2.03 -4.93
N HIS A 33 -28.24 -2.09 -4.50
CA HIS A 33 -27.85 -2.77 -3.28
C HIS A 33 -28.08 -1.90 -2.04
N GLU A 34 -28.46 -2.52 -0.91
CA GLU A 34 -28.54 -1.84 0.38
C GLU A 34 -27.16 -1.88 1.03
N VAL A 35 -26.42 -0.77 0.99
CA VAL A 35 -25.07 -0.67 1.55
C VAL A 35 -25.11 0.06 2.90
N THR A 36 -24.49 -0.54 3.91
CA THR A 36 -24.29 0.08 5.21
C THR A 36 -22.81 0.02 5.62
N VAL A 37 -22.21 1.18 5.87
CA VAL A 37 -20.87 1.30 6.41
C VAL A 37 -20.92 1.26 7.94
N VAL A 38 -20.21 0.32 8.57
CA VAL A 38 -20.07 0.23 10.02
C VAL A 38 -18.66 0.66 10.42
N THR A 39 -18.58 1.78 11.16
CA THR A 39 -17.32 2.48 11.47
C THR A 39 -17.24 2.94 12.91
N GLY A 40 -16.08 3.44 13.32
CA GLY A 40 -15.88 4.06 14.63
C GLY A 40 -16.26 5.54 14.62
N ARG A 41 -16.92 6.01 15.69
CA ARG A 41 -17.22 7.42 15.94
C ARG A 41 -15.97 8.14 16.47
N LEU A 42 -15.46 9.12 15.73
CA LEU A 42 -14.16 9.74 16.02
C LEU A 42 -14.27 11.07 16.77
N SER A 43 -15.37 11.80 16.59
CA SER A 43 -15.76 12.96 17.38
C SER A 43 -17.13 12.76 18.00
N GLU A 44 -17.41 13.41 19.12
CA GLU A 44 -18.78 13.49 19.66
C GLU A 44 -19.70 14.30 18.73
N ASP A 45 -19.14 15.18 17.90
CA ASP A 45 -19.90 15.93 16.90
C ASP A 45 -20.32 15.07 15.69
N ASP A 46 -19.69 13.92 15.47
CA ASP A 46 -20.05 13.02 14.36
C ASP A 46 -21.42 12.38 14.65
N PRO A 47 -22.36 12.35 13.69
CA PRO A 47 -23.66 11.71 13.89
C PRO A 47 -23.51 10.19 14.00
N GLU A 48 -24.27 9.58 14.92
CA GLU A 48 -24.27 8.12 15.14
C GLU A 48 -24.76 7.33 13.92
N GLU A 49 -25.75 7.87 13.22
CA GLU A 49 -26.22 7.34 11.96
C GLU A 49 -26.38 8.49 10.94
N GLU A 50 -26.05 8.21 9.69
CA GLU A 50 -26.18 9.14 8.58
C GLU A 50 -26.55 8.38 7.31
N LYS A 51 -27.34 9.01 6.44
CA LYS A 51 -27.57 8.55 5.07
C LYS A 51 -26.95 9.55 4.12
N THR A 52 -26.16 9.07 3.17
CA THR A 52 -25.53 9.92 2.16
C THR A 52 -25.38 9.13 0.86
N GLU A 53 -25.54 9.80 -0.28
CA GLU A 53 -25.25 9.27 -1.61
C GLU A 53 -25.75 7.83 -1.86
N GLY A 54 -26.95 7.51 -1.35
CA GLY A 54 -27.62 6.21 -1.53
C GLY A 54 -27.27 5.12 -0.52
N TYR A 55 -26.36 5.34 0.43
CA TYR A 55 -25.96 4.34 1.44
C TYR A 55 -26.06 4.87 2.88
N ARG A 56 -25.97 3.97 3.86
CA ARG A 56 -26.05 4.27 5.30
C ARG A 56 -24.66 4.23 5.95
N ILE A 57 -24.46 5.03 6.99
CA ILE A 57 -23.26 5.00 7.84
C ILE A 57 -23.72 4.85 9.28
N ILE A 58 -23.19 3.86 9.99
CA ILE A 58 -23.39 3.62 11.42
C ILE A 58 -22.04 3.78 12.14
N ARG A 59 -21.97 4.74 13.07
CA ARG A 59 -20.76 5.11 13.81
C ARG A 59 -20.85 4.62 15.25
N LEU A 60 -20.03 3.62 15.58
CA LEU A 60 -19.99 2.97 16.88
C LEU A 60 -19.17 3.78 17.89
N LYS A 61 -19.63 3.81 19.14
CA LYS A 61 -18.90 4.44 20.24
C LYS A 61 -17.50 3.83 20.37
N SER A 62 -16.48 4.68 20.21
CA SER A 62 -15.10 4.25 20.05
C SER A 62 -14.15 4.96 21.01
N ARG A 63 -13.12 4.25 21.46
CA ARG A 63 -11.99 4.80 22.21
C ARG A 63 -10.80 4.91 21.28
N GLN A 64 -10.13 6.06 21.30
CA GLN A 64 -8.96 6.33 20.47
C GLN A 64 -7.71 6.54 21.33
N LEU A 65 -6.60 5.96 20.90
CA LEU A 65 -5.28 6.18 21.47
C LEU A 65 -4.36 6.76 20.40
N LYS A 66 -4.10 8.08 20.49
CA LYS A 66 -3.38 8.89 19.50
C LYS A 66 -1.84 8.77 19.60
N LEU A 67 -1.33 7.55 19.77
CA LEU A 67 0.11 7.27 19.79
C LEU A 67 0.70 7.08 18.37
N TYR A 68 -0.15 6.87 17.38
CA TYR A 68 0.20 6.62 15.98
C TYR A 68 -0.84 7.27 15.06
N ASN A 69 -0.55 7.42 13.76
CA ASN A 69 -1.51 7.90 12.77
C ASN A 69 -1.62 6.91 11.60
N PRO A 70 -2.79 6.26 11.38
CA PRO A 70 -4.05 6.37 12.14
C PRO A 70 -3.92 5.99 13.62
N PRO A 71 -4.77 6.57 14.50
CA PRO A 71 -4.76 6.22 15.92
C PRO A 71 -5.14 4.75 16.13
N TYR A 72 -4.76 4.18 17.27
CA TYR A 72 -5.36 2.91 17.67
C TYR A 72 -6.80 3.16 18.09
N ILE A 73 -7.71 2.35 17.58
CA ILE A 73 -9.15 2.49 17.84
C ILE A 73 -9.74 1.16 18.28
N SER A 74 -10.64 1.24 19.24
CA SER A 74 -11.42 0.12 19.74
C SER A 74 -12.86 0.56 19.93
N SER A 75 -13.78 -0.22 19.39
CA SER A 75 -15.20 0.09 19.35
C SER A 75 -15.98 -1.02 20.04
N LYS A 76 -17.02 -0.63 20.79
CA LYS A 76 -17.95 -1.57 21.41
C LYS A 76 -19.08 -1.90 20.44
N GLY A 77 -19.64 -3.10 20.54
CA GLY A 77 -20.83 -3.44 19.78
C GLY A 77 -20.59 -3.77 18.30
N VAL A 78 -19.35 -4.06 17.87
CA VAL A 78 -19.05 -4.25 16.44
C VAL A 78 -19.78 -5.47 15.87
N GLY A 79 -19.78 -6.59 16.61
CA GLY A 79 -20.46 -7.81 16.16
C GLY A 79 -21.97 -7.61 16.13
N GLU A 80 -22.51 -7.09 17.22
CA GLU A 80 -23.93 -6.80 17.39
C GLU A 80 -24.45 -5.84 16.32
N ALA A 81 -23.69 -4.79 16.00
CA ALA A 81 -24.04 -3.84 14.95
C ALA A 81 -24.06 -4.51 13.58
N VAL A 82 -23.09 -5.37 13.26
CA VAL A 82 -23.07 -6.08 11.96
C VAL A 82 -24.17 -7.14 11.89
N GLU A 83 -24.40 -7.90 12.95
CA GLU A 83 -25.45 -8.92 13.05
C GLU A 83 -26.85 -8.32 12.92
N SER A 84 -27.10 -7.17 13.55
CA SER A 84 -28.41 -6.49 13.45
C SER A 84 -28.77 -5.98 12.06
N LEU A 85 -27.79 -5.88 11.16
CA LEU A 85 -28.04 -5.52 9.76
C LEU A 85 -28.51 -6.70 8.92
N ASP A 86 -28.31 -7.94 9.40
CA ASP A 86 -28.59 -9.16 8.65
C ASP A 86 -28.06 -9.10 7.20
N PRO A 87 -26.74 -8.87 7.00
CA PRO A 87 -26.19 -8.64 5.66
C PRO A 87 -26.01 -9.96 4.89
N ASP A 88 -26.23 -9.91 3.58
CA ASP A 88 -25.91 -11.02 2.67
C ASP A 88 -24.39 -11.26 2.60
N VAL A 89 -23.60 -10.19 2.76
CA VAL A 89 -22.13 -10.25 2.81
C VAL A 89 -21.54 -9.10 3.62
N VAL A 90 -20.50 -9.40 4.39
CA VAL A 90 -19.67 -8.42 5.10
C VAL A 90 -18.35 -8.24 4.36
N ASN A 91 -17.96 -7.00 4.07
CA ASN A 91 -16.63 -6.69 3.53
C ASN A 91 -15.80 -5.93 4.57
N PHE A 92 -14.78 -6.59 5.11
CA PHE A 92 -13.89 -6.02 6.11
C PHE A 92 -12.61 -5.45 5.48
N ASN A 93 -12.25 -4.22 5.85
CA ASN A 93 -11.22 -3.45 5.16
C ASN A 93 -9.96 -3.13 5.99
N TYR A 94 -9.88 -3.59 7.25
CA TYR A 94 -8.84 -3.15 8.18
C TYR A 94 -8.23 -4.29 9.00
N ARG A 95 -6.89 -4.34 9.11
CA ARG A 95 -6.21 -5.40 9.88
C ARG A 95 -5.53 -4.94 11.18
N TRP A 96 -5.70 -3.66 11.54
CA TRP A 96 -5.05 -3.05 12.72
C TRP A 96 -6.04 -2.64 13.82
N ALA A 97 -7.22 -3.27 13.86
CA ALA A 97 -8.25 -3.01 14.87
C ALA A 97 -8.70 -4.33 15.51
N PRO A 98 -8.14 -4.69 16.68
CA PRO A 98 -8.44 -5.97 17.32
C PRO A 98 -9.92 -6.18 17.67
N SER A 99 -10.65 -5.14 18.05
CA SER A 99 -12.09 -5.24 18.35
C SER A 99 -12.89 -5.67 17.12
N TYR A 100 -12.58 -5.09 15.97
CA TYR A 100 -13.20 -5.42 14.68
C TYR A 100 -12.76 -6.80 14.20
N THR A 101 -11.46 -7.09 14.28
CA THR A 101 -10.92 -8.41 13.90
C THR A 101 -11.57 -9.53 14.70
N LYS A 102 -11.76 -9.33 16.01
CA LYS A 102 -12.44 -10.30 16.88
C LYS A 102 -13.91 -10.49 16.47
N ALA A 103 -14.64 -9.41 16.21
CA ALA A 103 -16.02 -9.47 15.77
C ALA A 103 -16.15 -10.22 14.43
N MET A 104 -15.34 -9.86 13.43
CA MET A 104 -15.39 -10.48 12.11
C MET A 104 -14.96 -11.95 12.14
N ARG A 105 -14.04 -12.33 13.03
CA ARG A 105 -13.69 -13.74 13.24
C ARG A 105 -14.85 -14.54 13.81
N ALA A 106 -15.63 -13.95 14.73
CA ALA A 106 -16.76 -14.60 15.39
C ALA A 106 -18.04 -14.63 14.53
N TYR A 107 -18.17 -13.72 13.57
CA TYR A 107 -19.32 -13.65 12.66
C TYR A 107 -19.42 -14.90 11.76
N ASP A 108 -20.59 -15.53 11.71
CA ASP A 108 -20.83 -16.81 11.01
C ASP A 108 -21.39 -16.64 9.59
N GLY A 109 -21.76 -15.41 9.20
CA GLY A 109 -22.24 -15.13 7.84
C GLY A 109 -21.11 -14.97 6.81
N LYS A 110 -21.51 -14.72 5.56
CA LYS A 110 -20.56 -14.55 4.45
C LYS A 110 -19.70 -13.31 4.65
N LYS A 111 -18.38 -13.47 4.59
CA LYS A 111 -17.44 -12.38 4.83
C LYS A 111 -16.24 -12.43 3.90
N VAL A 112 -15.93 -11.28 3.33
CA VAL A 112 -14.74 -11.05 2.51
C VAL A 112 -13.80 -10.04 3.16
N PHE A 113 -12.52 -10.14 2.86
CA PHE A 113 -11.52 -9.17 3.32
C PHE A 113 -10.90 -8.44 2.14
N THR A 114 -11.00 -7.10 2.14
CA THR A 114 -10.27 -6.28 1.16
C THR A 114 -8.90 -5.89 1.72
N TYR A 115 -7.84 -6.31 1.03
CA TYR A 115 -6.46 -6.26 1.50
C TYR A 115 -5.71 -5.05 0.94
N HIS A 116 -5.64 -3.98 1.73
CA HIS A 116 -5.17 -2.64 1.30
C HIS A 116 -3.68 -2.33 1.50
N ASN A 117 -2.96 -3.10 2.32
CA ASN A 117 -1.58 -2.80 2.70
C ASN A 117 -0.67 -3.98 2.38
N MET A 118 0.63 -3.77 2.19
CA MET A 118 1.57 -4.89 2.01
C MET A 118 1.81 -5.65 3.33
N TRP A 119 2.15 -6.93 3.25
CA TRP A 119 2.55 -7.69 4.43
C TRP A 119 3.85 -7.14 5.03
N GLY A 120 3.86 -6.87 6.34
CA GLY A 120 5.01 -6.33 7.04
C GLY A 120 5.34 -4.88 6.66
N GLU A 121 4.36 -4.10 6.19
CA GLU A 121 4.54 -2.70 5.81
C GLU A 121 5.20 -1.88 6.94
N GLY A 122 6.18 -1.05 6.58
CA GLY A 122 6.90 -0.17 7.49
C GLY A 122 8.42 -0.36 7.42
N MET A 123 9.16 0.56 8.04
CA MET A 123 10.62 0.52 8.11
C MET A 123 11.08 0.26 9.56
N GLY A 124 12.21 -0.44 9.72
CA GLY A 124 12.81 -0.71 11.03
C GLY A 124 11.87 -1.45 11.98
N ILE A 125 11.76 -0.94 13.22
CA ILE A 125 10.92 -1.52 14.28
C ILE A 125 9.44 -1.56 13.86
N ALA A 126 8.94 -0.55 13.14
CA ALA A 126 7.55 -0.52 12.68
C ALA A 126 7.25 -1.69 11.73
N GLY A 127 8.17 -2.01 10.81
CA GLY A 127 8.03 -3.18 9.92
C GLY A 127 8.11 -4.52 10.68
N ALA A 128 8.89 -4.59 11.77
CA ALA A 128 8.91 -5.77 12.63
C ALA A 128 7.57 -5.96 13.37
N LEU A 129 7.01 -4.89 13.96
CA LEU A 129 5.71 -4.91 14.61
C LEU A 129 4.58 -5.24 13.62
N SER A 130 4.65 -4.72 12.40
CA SER A 130 3.74 -5.03 11.29
C SER A 130 3.74 -6.50 10.93
N ARG A 131 4.92 -7.12 10.81
CA ARG A 131 5.00 -8.59 10.59
C ARG A 131 4.36 -9.38 11.73
N ILE A 132 4.55 -8.96 12.98
CA ILE A 132 3.93 -9.63 14.13
C ILE A 132 2.41 -9.48 14.09
N ASN A 133 1.90 -8.29 13.78
CA ASN A 133 0.46 -8.06 13.61
C ASN A 133 -0.10 -8.95 12.49
N ASP A 134 0.56 -8.97 11.35
CA ASP A 134 0.11 -9.72 10.17
C ASP A 134 0.14 -11.23 10.43
N SER A 135 1.16 -11.75 11.12
CA SER A 135 1.19 -13.14 11.54
C SER A 135 0.05 -13.51 12.49
N ARG A 136 -0.38 -12.59 13.37
CA ARG A 136 -1.56 -12.79 14.22
C ARG A 136 -2.86 -12.69 13.44
N PHE A 137 -2.91 -11.76 12.49
CA PHE A 137 -4.05 -11.53 11.62
C PHE A 137 -4.25 -12.68 10.63
N ASP A 138 -3.20 -13.40 10.22
CA ASP A 138 -3.24 -14.53 9.29
C ASP A 138 -4.33 -15.55 9.64
N SER A 139 -4.40 -15.94 10.93
CA SER A 139 -5.41 -16.88 11.39
C SER A 139 -6.83 -16.35 11.24
N SER A 140 -7.04 -15.04 11.40
CA SER A 140 -8.33 -14.40 11.17
C SER A 140 -8.60 -14.22 9.67
N LEU A 141 -7.59 -13.87 8.87
CA LEU A 141 -7.70 -13.72 7.42
C LEU A 141 -8.12 -15.02 6.75
N ARG A 142 -7.62 -16.17 7.23
CA ARG A 142 -8.05 -17.51 6.78
C ARG A 142 -9.49 -17.88 7.10
N SER A 143 -10.17 -17.11 7.96
CA SER A 143 -11.59 -17.33 8.27
C SER A 143 -12.54 -16.63 7.29
N PHE A 144 -12.03 -15.81 6.37
CA PHE A 144 -12.83 -15.14 5.35
C PHE A 144 -13.12 -16.07 4.18
N ASP A 145 -14.33 -15.99 3.61
CA ASP A 145 -14.74 -16.77 2.44
C ASP A 145 -13.92 -16.41 1.20
N HIS A 146 -13.50 -15.14 1.08
CA HIS A 146 -12.70 -14.64 -0.05
C HIS A 146 -11.85 -13.42 0.32
N ILE A 147 -10.75 -13.22 -0.40
CA ILE A 147 -9.87 -12.06 -0.24
C ILE A 147 -9.85 -11.24 -1.53
N ILE A 148 -10.10 -9.93 -1.39
CA ILE A 148 -10.00 -8.96 -2.47
C ILE A 148 -8.65 -8.24 -2.33
N ALA A 149 -7.69 -8.58 -3.17
CA ALA A 149 -6.41 -7.89 -3.25
C ALA A 149 -6.56 -6.60 -4.08
N VAL A 150 -6.05 -5.47 -3.58
CA VAL A 150 -6.17 -4.19 -4.30
C VAL A 150 -5.29 -4.09 -5.55
N SER A 151 -4.39 -5.03 -5.76
CA SER A 151 -3.52 -5.10 -6.93
C SER A 151 -3.08 -6.54 -7.20
N GLY A 152 -2.58 -6.78 -8.42
CA GLY A 152 -1.92 -8.05 -8.76
C GLY A 152 -0.72 -8.34 -7.84
N ALA A 153 0.07 -7.32 -7.49
CA ALA A 153 1.21 -7.48 -6.60
C ALA A 153 0.81 -7.95 -5.19
N VAL A 154 -0.28 -7.41 -4.63
CA VAL A 154 -0.82 -7.88 -3.34
C VAL A 154 -1.34 -9.31 -3.45
N ARG A 155 -2.05 -9.65 -4.53
CA ARG A 155 -2.54 -11.00 -4.78
C ARG A 155 -1.37 -12.00 -4.84
N ASP A 156 -0.34 -11.67 -5.61
CA ASP A 156 0.80 -12.56 -5.85
C ASP A 156 1.64 -12.74 -4.57
N ASP A 157 1.78 -11.70 -3.73
CA ASP A 157 2.40 -11.81 -2.39
C ASP A 157 1.59 -12.74 -1.46
N LEU A 158 0.26 -12.65 -1.46
CA LEU A 158 -0.59 -13.55 -0.67
C LEU A 158 -0.48 -15.00 -1.15
N ILE A 159 -0.49 -15.23 -2.47
CA ILE A 159 -0.31 -16.57 -3.05
C ILE A 159 1.07 -17.14 -2.67
N ALA A 160 2.13 -16.33 -2.77
CA ALA A 160 3.48 -16.73 -2.36
C ALA A 160 3.58 -17.10 -0.87
N ARG A 161 2.67 -16.59 -0.03
CA ARG A 161 2.54 -16.92 1.40
C ARG A 161 1.66 -18.14 1.68
N GLY A 162 1.18 -18.82 0.64
CA GLY A 162 0.41 -20.06 0.76
C GLY A 162 -1.10 -19.88 0.81
N TYR A 163 -1.63 -18.72 0.38
CA TYR A 163 -3.06 -18.57 0.13
C TYR A 163 -3.41 -19.23 -1.22
N PRO A 164 -4.44 -20.09 -1.30
CA PRO A 164 -4.80 -20.70 -2.58
C PRO A 164 -5.37 -19.64 -3.53
N GLU A 165 -4.92 -19.64 -4.78
CA GLU A 165 -5.27 -18.64 -5.80
C GLU A 165 -6.79 -18.45 -5.95
N ARG A 166 -7.58 -19.53 -5.88
CA ARG A 166 -9.05 -19.48 -5.96
C ARG A 166 -9.72 -18.63 -4.88
N TYR A 167 -9.02 -18.32 -3.77
CA TYR A 167 -9.54 -17.50 -2.66
C TYR A 167 -9.07 -16.04 -2.72
N VAL A 168 -8.26 -15.64 -3.72
CA VAL A 168 -7.68 -14.30 -3.80
C VAL A 168 -7.88 -13.71 -5.19
N THR A 169 -8.74 -12.69 -5.29
CA THR A 169 -8.96 -11.97 -6.56
C THR A 169 -8.34 -10.57 -6.48
N ALA A 170 -7.58 -10.19 -7.52
CA ALA A 170 -7.13 -8.82 -7.68
C ALA A 170 -8.28 -7.96 -8.23
N VAL A 171 -8.76 -7.00 -7.44
CA VAL A 171 -9.73 -5.98 -7.86
C VAL A 171 -9.15 -4.62 -7.52
N PRO A 172 -8.63 -3.87 -8.52
CA PRO A 172 -8.04 -2.57 -8.29
C PRO A 172 -9.07 -1.57 -7.78
N THR A 173 -8.59 -0.54 -7.10
CA THR A 173 -9.45 0.52 -6.56
C THR A 173 -10.12 1.29 -7.70
N CYS A 174 -11.44 1.44 -7.60
CA CYS A 174 -12.21 2.33 -8.46
C CYS A 174 -11.73 3.77 -8.24
N LEU A 175 -11.49 4.52 -9.32
CA LEU A 175 -11.33 5.96 -9.27
C LEU A 175 -12.52 6.54 -10.02
N ASP A 176 -13.43 7.18 -9.29
CA ASP A 176 -14.76 7.51 -9.81
C ASP A 176 -14.80 8.68 -10.79
N ARG A 177 -13.71 9.46 -10.88
CA ARG A 177 -13.66 10.65 -11.73
C ARG A 177 -12.57 10.50 -12.79
N PRO A 178 -12.88 10.73 -14.08
CA PRO A 178 -11.83 11.03 -15.03
C PRO A 178 -11.08 12.24 -14.50
N VAL A 179 -9.77 12.09 -14.31
CA VAL A 179 -8.94 13.26 -14.08
C VAL A 179 -8.84 13.93 -15.43
N GLU A 180 -9.39 15.14 -15.54
CA GLU A 180 -9.28 15.92 -16.78
C GLU A 180 -7.81 15.95 -17.21
N PRO A 181 -7.50 15.68 -18.49
CA PRO A 181 -6.13 15.72 -18.96
C PRO A 181 -5.51 17.05 -18.60
N GLY A 182 -4.43 16.96 -17.82
CA GLY A 182 -3.62 18.08 -17.48
C GLY A 182 -2.92 18.67 -18.69
N SER A 183 -2.71 19.99 -18.73
CA SER A 183 -1.87 20.60 -19.77
C SER A 183 -0.42 20.11 -19.70
N GLY A 184 0.03 19.60 -18.54
CA GLY A 184 1.41 19.19 -18.29
C GLY A 184 2.44 20.32 -18.50
N SER A 185 1.96 21.57 -18.55
CA SER A 185 2.74 22.72 -19.01
C SER A 185 3.52 23.42 -17.89
N GLY A 186 3.29 23.03 -16.64
CA GLY A 186 3.97 23.60 -15.48
C GLY A 186 5.40 23.08 -15.38
N ASP A 187 6.37 23.96 -15.15
CA ASP A 187 7.78 23.59 -15.08
C ASP A 187 8.18 23.11 -13.66
N PHE A 188 7.49 22.09 -13.16
CA PHE A 188 7.77 21.47 -11.86
C PHE A 188 7.42 19.97 -11.83
N ALA A 189 8.16 19.24 -10.99
CA ALA A 189 7.82 17.91 -10.52
C ALA A 189 6.89 17.98 -9.30
N LEU A 190 5.99 17.02 -9.16
CA LEU A 190 5.03 16.92 -8.06
C LEU A 190 5.19 15.61 -7.31
N SER A 191 5.15 15.66 -5.98
CA SER A 191 5.04 14.49 -5.11
C SER A 191 3.87 14.68 -4.13
N LEU A 192 2.91 13.77 -4.13
CA LEU A 192 1.72 13.79 -3.27
C LEU A 192 1.68 12.60 -2.32
N GLY A 193 1.39 12.84 -1.05
CA GLY A 193 1.07 11.77 -0.09
C GLY A 193 1.44 12.08 1.35
N ARG A 194 1.18 11.13 2.26
CA ARG A 194 1.58 11.25 3.67
C ARG A 194 3.10 11.36 3.79
N LEU A 195 3.60 12.27 4.63
CA LEU A 195 5.05 12.43 4.87
C LEU A 195 5.54 11.40 5.90
N VAL A 196 5.63 10.15 5.46
CA VAL A 196 6.09 9.00 6.25
C VAL A 196 7.27 8.32 5.57
N ALA A 197 8.12 7.63 6.34
CA ALA A 197 9.37 7.05 5.85
C ALA A 197 9.18 6.10 4.66
N THR A 198 8.08 5.34 4.61
CA THR A 198 7.77 4.40 3.53
C THR A 198 7.53 5.08 2.18
N LYS A 199 7.21 6.38 2.15
CA LYS A 199 7.07 7.15 0.91
C LYS A 199 8.41 7.59 0.31
N GLY A 200 9.54 7.30 0.96
CA GLY A 200 10.87 7.46 0.37
C GLY A 200 11.29 8.89 0.01
N LEU A 201 10.60 9.91 0.52
CA LEU A 201 10.87 11.32 0.19
C LEU A 201 12.29 11.78 0.54
N GLY A 202 12.95 11.14 1.53
CA GLY A 202 14.36 11.39 1.81
C GLY A 202 15.29 11.01 0.65
N VAL A 203 14.99 9.92 -0.07
CA VAL A 203 15.72 9.52 -1.29
C VAL A 203 15.49 10.53 -2.40
N LEU A 204 14.26 11.05 -2.53
CA LEU A 204 13.95 12.10 -3.49
C LEU A 204 14.73 13.39 -3.19
N MET A 205 14.81 13.83 -1.92
CA MET A 205 15.64 14.99 -1.57
C MET A 205 17.12 14.78 -1.94
N GLU A 206 17.66 13.57 -1.74
CA GLU A 206 19.03 13.25 -2.16
C GLU A 206 19.19 13.33 -3.68
N ALA A 207 18.22 12.81 -4.44
CA ALA A 207 18.23 12.85 -5.90
C ALA A 207 18.18 14.30 -6.43
N MET A 208 17.41 15.18 -5.79
CA MET A 208 17.28 16.60 -6.17
C MET A 208 18.60 17.38 -6.12
N LYS A 209 19.64 16.87 -5.45
CA LYS A 209 20.99 17.47 -5.49
C LYS A 209 21.58 17.50 -6.91
N GLN A 210 21.16 16.56 -7.76
CA GLN A 210 21.71 16.38 -9.12
C GLN A 210 20.68 16.71 -10.21
N VAL A 211 19.44 17.04 -9.82
CA VAL A 211 18.36 17.36 -10.74
C VAL A 211 18.14 18.86 -10.72
N ASP A 212 18.21 19.49 -11.89
CA ASP A 212 17.88 20.91 -12.04
C ASP A 212 16.44 21.10 -12.47
N HIS A 213 15.54 20.96 -11.49
CA HIS A 213 14.11 21.14 -11.71
C HIS A 213 13.43 21.58 -10.40
N ARG A 214 12.26 22.22 -10.50
CA ARG A 214 11.44 22.56 -9.34
C ARG A 214 10.68 21.33 -8.85
N LEU A 215 10.47 21.20 -7.55
CA LEU A 215 9.71 20.13 -6.92
C LEU A 215 8.71 20.71 -5.93
N ILE A 216 7.44 20.34 -6.09
CA ILE A 216 6.38 20.62 -5.13
C ILE A 216 6.06 19.33 -4.37
N VAL A 217 6.10 19.39 -3.04
CA VAL A 217 5.74 18.29 -2.15
C VAL A 217 4.48 18.69 -1.36
N CYS A 218 3.40 17.94 -1.55
CA CYS A 218 2.17 18.11 -0.78
C CYS A 218 1.90 16.89 0.10
N GLY A 219 1.60 17.15 1.36
CA GLY A 219 1.37 16.15 2.38
C GLY A 219 1.59 16.70 3.79
N LYS A 220 1.14 15.94 4.78
CA LYS A 220 1.50 16.11 6.18
C LYS A 220 2.00 14.78 6.74
N GLY A 221 2.86 14.85 7.75
CA GLY A 221 3.33 13.65 8.43
C GLY A 221 4.58 13.86 9.29
N PRO A 222 4.97 12.84 10.06
CA PRO A 222 6.05 12.94 11.03
C PRO A 222 7.42 13.24 10.40
N GLU A 223 7.65 12.90 9.13
CA GLU A 223 8.94 13.16 8.46
C GLU A 223 9.11 14.64 8.05
N GLU A 224 8.11 15.52 8.21
CA GLU A 224 8.18 16.91 7.72
C GLU A 224 9.43 17.65 8.21
N LYS A 225 9.70 17.62 9.53
CA LYS A 225 10.88 18.29 10.11
C LYS A 225 12.19 17.76 9.54
N LYS A 226 12.26 16.45 9.28
CA LYS A 226 13.44 15.81 8.69
C LYS A 226 13.61 16.21 7.23
N LEU A 227 12.53 16.27 6.46
CA LEU A 227 12.56 16.71 5.06
C LEU A 227 13.02 18.17 4.96
N ARG A 228 12.49 19.08 5.79
CA ARG A 228 12.96 20.48 5.84
C ARG A 228 14.45 20.59 6.16
N ARG A 229 14.96 19.77 7.08
CA ARG A 229 16.40 19.71 7.37
C ARG A 229 17.22 19.20 6.18
N LEU A 230 16.73 18.22 5.42
CA LEU A 230 17.40 17.73 4.23
C LEU A 230 17.41 18.78 3.12
N ILE A 231 16.29 19.47 2.89
CA ILE A 231 16.18 20.59 1.95
C ILE A 231 17.27 21.62 2.27
N SER A 232 17.37 22.05 3.52
CA SER A 232 18.36 23.06 3.91
C SER A 232 19.80 22.56 3.89
N LYS A 233 20.04 21.33 4.35
CA LYS A 233 21.36 20.70 4.25
C LYS A 233 21.87 20.60 2.81
N TYR A 234 20.97 20.46 1.84
CA TYR A 234 21.29 20.26 0.44
C TYR A 234 21.18 21.54 -0.40
N GLY A 235 20.85 22.69 0.19
CA GLY A 235 20.69 23.96 -0.52
C GLY A 235 19.56 23.91 -1.56
N LEU A 236 18.43 23.29 -1.20
CA LEU A 236 17.31 23.06 -2.11
C LEU A 236 16.14 24.03 -1.90
N GLU A 237 16.29 25.04 -1.03
CA GLU A 237 15.23 25.97 -0.65
C GLU A 237 14.58 26.69 -1.84
N ASP A 238 15.36 27.07 -2.85
CA ASP A 238 14.86 27.77 -4.04
C ASP A 238 14.14 26.85 -5.03
N ARG A 239 14.26 25.52 -4.86
CA ARG A 239 13.77 24.53 -5.82
C ARG A 239 12.73 23.57 -5.24
N VAL A 240 12.68 23.40 -3.92
CA VAL A 240 11.75 22.48 -3.26
C VAL A 240 10.75 23.23 -2.40
N GLU A 241 9.48 23.19 -2.80
CA GLU A 241 8.38 23.82 -2.09
C GLU A 241 7.57 22.76 -1.32
N MET A 242 7.41 22.93 0.00
CA MET A 242 6.56 22.08 0.83
C MET A 242 5.23 22.78 1.15
N ARG A 243 4.14 22.36 0.49
CA ARG A 243 2.80 23.00 0.59
C ARG A 243 1.92 22.49 1.73
N GLY A 244 2.33 21.42 2.42
CA GLY A 244 1.47 20.81 3.43
C GLY A 244 0.27 20.09 2.79
N PHE A 245 -0.87 20.04 3.50
CA PHE A 245 -2.09 19.42 2.99
C PHE A 245 -2.80 20.38 2.03
N VAL A 246 -3.13 19.89 0.84
CA VAL A 246 -3.84 20.64 -0.21
C VAL A 246 -5.27 20.13 -0.37
N SER A 247 -6.17 20.98 -0.86
CA SER A 247 -7.55 20.60 -1.13
C SER A 247 -7.65 19.58 -2.28
N ASP A 248 -8.79 18.89 -2.42
CA ASP A 248 -9.01 18.00 -3.57
C ASP A 248 -9.03 18.78 -4.91
N GLU A 249 -9.36 20.07 -4.90
CA GLU A 249 -9.32 20.97 -6.05
C GLU A 249 -7.88 21.31 -6.44
N GLU A 250 -7.10 21.82 -5.47
CA GLU A 250 -5.70 22.17 -5.68
C GLU A 250 -4.87 20.94 -6.06
N LYS A 251 -5.17 19.78 -5.46
CA LYS A 251 -4.57 18.50 -5.85
C LYS A 251 -4.77 18.23 -7.35
N ARG A 252 -5.99 18.42 -7.86
CA ARG A 252 -6.32 18.20 -9.29
C ARG A 252 -5.57 19.19 -10.18
N GLU A 253 -5.55 20.46 -9.81
CA GLU A 253 -4.81 21.50 -10.54
C GLU A 253 -3.31 21.20 -10.60
N LEU A 254 -2.69 20.84 -9.47
CA LEU A 254 -1.28 20.48 -9.39
C LEU A 254 -0.96 19.24 -10.23
N MET A 255 -1.80 18.20 -10.14
CA MET A 255 -1.61 16.97 -10.93
C MET A 255 -1.76 17.25 -12.43
N GLY A 256 -2.73 18.09 -12.82
CA GLY A 256 -2.93 18.45 -14.21
C GLY A 256 -1.84 19.38 -14.78
N SER A 257 -1.21 20.19 -13.95
CA SER A 257 -0.19 21.13 -14.41
C SER A 257 1.24 20.60 -14.31
N CYS A 258 1.52 19.60 -13.46
CA CYS A 258 2.89 19.12 -13.26
C CYS A 258 3.51 18.53 -14.55
N ARG A 259 4.82 18.75 -14.74
CA ARG A 259 5.58 18.13 -15.82
C ARG A 259 5.90 16.67 -15.53
N PHE A 260 6.19 16.38 -14.27
CA PHE A 260 6.51 15.05 -13.79
C PHE A 260 5.82 14.78 -12.47
N PHE A 261 5.27 13.58 -12.31
CA PHE A 261 4.86 13.09 -11.01
C PHE A 261 5.87 12.09 -10.48
N VAL A 262 6.29 12.29 -9.23
CA VAL A 262 7.35 11.51 -8.61
C VAL A 262 6.81 10.83 -7.36
N MET A 263 6.84 9.51 -7.35
CA MET A 263 6.45 8.67 -6.22
C MET A 263 7.59 7.73 -5.84
N PRO A 264 8.52 8.17 -4.95
CA PRO A 264 9.73 7.42 -4.59
C PRO A 264 9.45 6.36 -3.49
N SER A 265 8.22 5.83 -3.44
CA SER A 265 7.76 4.97 -2.36
C SER A 265 8.56 3.66 -2.29
N MET A 266 8.97 3.27 -1.10
CA MET A 266 9.61 1.98 -0.82
C MET A 266 8.59 0.85 -0.70
N PHE A 267 7.38 1.17 -0.26
CA PHE A 267 6.24 0.26 -0.19
C PHE A 267 5.00 0.95 -0.75
N GLU A 268 4.36 0.30 -1.73
CA GLU A 268 3.02 0.66 -2.17
C GLU A 268 2.20 -0.60 -2.51
N SER A 269 0.94 -0.60 -2.11
CA SER A 269 0.00 -1.65 -2.47
C SER A 269 -0.67 -1.41 -3.83
N LEU A 270 -0.86 -0.14 -4.20
CA LEU A 270 -1.43 0.27 -5.48
C LEU A 270 -0.83 1.59 -5.99
N GLY A 271 -0.66 2.59 -5.10
CA GLY A 271 -0.19 3.92 -5.49
C GLY A 271 -1.27 4.77 -6.14
N LEU A 272 -2.38 5.02 -5.42
CA LEU A 272 -3.57 5.72 -5.93
C LEU A 272 -3.26 7.05 -6.63
N ALA A 273 -2.31 7.84 -6.10
CA ALA A 273 -1.97 9.12 -6.72
C ALA A 273 -1.33 8.98 -8.11
N ALA A 274 -0.56 7.90 -8.34
CA ALA A 274 -0.02 7.60 -9.65
C ALA A 274 -1.14 7.08 -10.59
N GLU A 275 -2.05 6.24 -10.10
CA GLU A 275 -3.20 5.78 -10.90
C GLU A 275 -4.14 6.91 -11.30
N GLU A 276 -4.42 7.84 -10.39
CA GLU A 276 -5.20 9.05 -10.67
C GLU A 276 -4.55 9.86 -11.80
N LEU A 277 -3.23 10.05 -11.75
CA LEU A 277 -2.51 10.77 -12.80
C LEU A 277 -2.50 10.01 -14.13
N MET A 278 -2.29 8.68 -14.13
CA MET A 278 -2.24 7.89 -15.37
C MET A 278 -3.60 7.75 -16.06
N ARG A 279 -4.70 7.92 -15.31
CA ARG A 279 -6.06 7.96 -15.87
C ARG A 279 -6.44 9.34 -16.40
N ALA A 280 -5.78 10.40 -15.92
CA ALA A 280 -5.65 11.61 -16.70
C ALA A 280 -4.75 11.29 -17.88
N GLU A 281 -5.08 11.68 -19.10
CA GLU A 281 -4.11 11.61 -20.20
C GLU A 281 -3.04 12.73 -20.03
N GLY A 282 -2.29 12.72 -18.91
CA GLY A 282 -1.24 13.67 -18.54
C GLY A 282 0.17 13.22 -19.00
N PRO A 283 1.18 14.13 -18.97
CA PRO A 283 2.33 14.10 -19.88
C PRO A 283 3.21 12.86 -19.67
N SER A 284 3.34 12.06 -20.73
CA SER A 284 4.36 11.02 -20.94
C SER A 284 4.91 10.39 -19.66
N SER A 285 4.17 9.44 -19.10
CA SER A 285 4.71 8.53 -18.10
C SER A 285 5.87 7.73 -18.72
N ALA A 286 7.11 8.16 -18.50
CA ALA A 286 8.25 7.27 -18.68
C ALA A 286 8.09 6.15 -17.65
N PRO A 287 7.88 4.89 -18.07
CA PRO A 287 7.69 3.80 -17.13
C PRO A 287 8.97 3.66 -16.30
N THR A 288 8.85 3.82 -14.98
CA THR A 288 9.87 3.35 -14.04
C THR A 288 10.07 1.85 -14.31
N PRO A 289 11.31 1.38 -14.55
CA PRO A 289 11.54 -0.04 -14.77
C PRO A 289 11.09 -0.79 -13.52
N ARG A 290 10.09 -1.66 -13.72
CA ARG A 290 9.63 -2.61 -12.69
C ARG A 290 10.86 -3.42 -12.26
N PRO A 291 11.06 -3.70 -10.96
CA PRO A 291 12.01 -4.73 -10.57
C PRO A 291 11.49 -6.06 -11.12
N GLU A 292 12.07 -6.53 -12.23
CA GLU A 292 11.74 -7.81 -12.85
C GLU A 292 12.07 -8.96 -11.89
N GLY A 293 11.05 -9.47 -11.22
CA GLY A 293 10.98 -10.82 -10.72
C GLY A 293 10.31 -11.72 -11.76
N ASP A 294 10.79 -11.75 -12.99
CA ASP A 294 10.34 -12.71 -14.00
C ASP A 294 11.54 -13.42 -14.65
N ARG A 295 11.96 -14.53 -14.03
CA ARG A 295 12.84 -15.49 -14.67
C ARG A 295 11.98 -16.46 -15.47
N ARG A 296 11.64 -16.13 -16.72
CA ARG A 296 11.45 -17.10 -17.82
C ARG A 296 11.27 -16.43 -19.20
N ARG A 297 12.22 -16.75 -20.09
CA ARG A 297 12.15 -16.72 -21.58
C ARG A 297 12.12 -15.35 -22.28
N CYS A 298 13.28 -14.69 -22.33
CA CYS A 298 13.67 -13.92 -23.53
C CYS A 298 14.34 -14.87 -24.54
N ARG A 299 13.65 -15.19 -25.64
CA ARG A 299 14.28 -15.66 -26.88
C ARG A 299 14.36 -14.49 -27.86
N GLY A 300 15.58 -14.00 -28.06
CA GLY A 300 16.15 -13.46 -29.30
C GLY A 300 15.46 -12.30 -30.03
N GLY A 301 16.17 -11.16 -30.13
CA GLY A 301 16.02 -10.24 -31.26
C GLY A 301 16.40 -8.77 -31.03
N GLY A 302 17.68 -8.42 -31.22
CA GLY A 302 18.11 -7.12 -31.77
C GLY A 302 18.34 -5.94 -30.79
N PRO A 303 19.36 -5.07 -31.02
CA PRO A 303 19.91 -4.17 -30.00
C PRO A 303 19.43 -2.72 -30.19
N GLU A 304 19.15 -2.00 -29.09
CA GLU A 304 19.47 -0.56 -28.96
C GLU A 304 19.16 -0.04 -27.54
N ARG A 305 20.07 0.83 -27.05
CA ARG A 305 20.00 1.70 -25.84
C ARG A 305 20.56 1.15 -24.52
N GLY A 306 21.88 1.27 -24.39
CA GLY A 306 22.52 2.25 -23.49
C GLY A 306 22.46 2.06 -21.96
N CYS A 307 23.61 1.64 -21.41
CA CYS A 307 24.09 1.56 -20.01
C CYS A 307 23.71 2.76 -19.09
N CYS A 308 23.48 2.61 -17.77
CA CYS A 308 24.54 2.44 -16.75
C CYS A 308 24.03 1.92 -15.37
N ARG A 309 24.84 1.06 -14.74
CA ARG A 309 24.76 0.58 -13.34
C ARG A 309 25.36 1.60 -12.34
N PRO A 310 25.10 1.44 -11.03
CA PRO A 310 26.12 1.65 -10.00
C PRO A 310 26.60 0.33 -9.39
N ARG A 311 27.92 0.16 -9.35
CA ARG A 311 28.63 -0.82 -8.51
C ARG A 311 28.53 -0.39 -7.05
N GLY A 312 28.42 -1.35 -6.14
CA GLY A 312 28.66 -1.11 -4.71
C GLY A 312 27.87 -2.03 -3.78
N CYS A 313 28.25 -3.31 -3.70
CA CYS A 313 28.01 -4.11 -2.50
C CYS A 313 29.21 -5.03 -2.29
N HIS A 314 29.84 -4.86 -1.13
CA HIS A 314 31.03 -5.53 -0.66
C HIS A 314 30.93 -7.06 -0.77
N GLU A 315 31.99 -7.63 -1.32
CA GLU A 315 32.32 -9.04 -1.25
C GLU A 315 32.45 -9.49 0.21
N ARG A 316 31.83 -10.61 0.56
CA ARG A 316 32.35 -11.51 1.60
C ARG A 316 32.86 -12.78 0.91
N PRO A 317 34.08 -13.24 1.19
CA PRO A 317 34.66 -14.40 0.53
C PRO A 317 34.03 -15.69 1.05
N LEU A 318 33.57 -16.52 0.13
CA LEU A 318 33.28 -17.94 0.37
C LEU A 318 34.60 -18.64 0.69
N ARG A 319 34.73 -19.17 1.91
CA ARG A 319 35.83 -20.06 2.29
C ARG A 319 35.75 -21.33 1.43
N GLY A 320 36.87 -21.64 0.80
CA GLY A 320 37.00 -22.69 -0.21
C GLY A 320 36.82 -24.10 0.33
N GLN A 321 36.35 -24.95 -0.58
CA GLN A 321 36.65 -26.37 -0.57
C GLN A 321 38.14 -26.56 -0.90
N GLY A 322 38.80 -27.44 -0.16
CA GLY A 322 40.14 -27.88 -0.46
C GLY A 322 40.34 -29.32 0.00
N LYS A 323 40.20 -30.26 -0.94
CA LYS A 323 41.25 -31.20 -1.38
C LYS A 323 40.63 -32.50 -1.91
N MET A 324 40.63 -32.62 -3.25
CA MET A 324 40.84 -33.92 -3.89
C MET A 324 42.25 -34.42 -3.52
N ARG A 325 42.34 -35.63 -2.99
CA ARG A 325 43.57 -36.44 -2.98
C ARG A 325 43.33 -37.62 -3.93
N GLY A 326 44.16 -37.71 -4.95
CA GLY A 326 44.24 -38.85 -5.85
C GLY A 326 45.57 -38.79 -6.59
N ALA A 327 46.59 -39.46 -6.06
CA ALA A 327 47.79 -39.91 -6.77
C ALA A 327 48.59 -40.84 -5.85
N GLY A 328 49.07 -41.96 -6.38
CA GLY A 328 50.27 -42.64 -5.89
C GLY A 328 50.08 -44.02 -5.28
N GLN A 329 49.92 -45.01 -6.15
CA GLN A 329 50.64 -46.30 -6.17
C GLN A 329 51.15 -46.87 -4.83
N SER A 330 50.57 -48.01 -4.45
CA SER A 330 51.13 -48.98 -3.51
C SER A 330 52.19 -49.84 -4.20
N ILE A 331 53.39 -49.84 -3.63
CA ILE A 331 54.45 -50.82 -3.87
C ILE A 331 54.26 -51.91 -2.80
N GLY A 332 54.24 -53.17 -3.25
CA GLY A 332 53.75 -54.31 -2.46
C GLY A 332 54.74 -54.98 -1.52
N ARG A 333 54.25 -56.08 -0.92
CA ARG A 333 55.03 -57.22 -0.42
C ARG A 333 54.09 -58.45 -0.26
N GLU A 334 54.36 -59.44 -1.11
CA GLU A 334 54.40 -60.91 -0.93
C GLU A 334 53.65 -61.62 0.21
N GLY A 335 53.10 -62.81 -0.13
CA GLY A 335 52.94 -63.98 0.77
C GLY A 335 51.50 -64.50 0.94
N GLU A 336 51.09 -65.52 0.18
CA GLU A 336 50.79 -66.91 0.63
C GLU A 336 49.26 -67.18 0.71
N VAL A 337 48.70 -68.00 -0.18
CA VAL A 337 48.51 -69.47 -0.07
C VAL A 337 47.42 -69.84 0.94
N LEU A 338 46.15 -69.83 0.51
CA LEU A 338 45.21 -70.98 0.42
C LEU A 338 43.80 -70.51 0.05
#